data_AF-A0A7V4WYJ0-F1
#
_entry.id   AF-A0A7V4WYJ0-F1
#
_cell.length_a   1.000
_cell.length_b   1.000
_cell.length_c   1.000
_cell.angle_alpha   90.00
_cell.angle_beta   90.00
_cell.angle_gamma   90.00
#
_symmetry.space_group_name_H-M   'P 1'
#
loop_
_entity.id
_entity.type
_entity.pdbx_description
1 polymer ?
#
loop_
_entity_poly.entity_id
_entity_poly.type
_entity_poly.pdbx_seq_one_letter_code
_entity_poly.pdbx_strand_id
1 'polypeptide(L)'
;MEKLVLKIGEKMLEKATEQIYDEVSPIILKKFFRKCQEAYLKFALIFDFYEFLLLEDAMQLVESCLMEYKVDASTLQINGLEFIYFINYEVEEDYLPPDIDIICEESECVPSLGYVSLMEIMLLPKNGKKRIESREQVEKLIISGVKLLDTIFNQLKKDEKTNHTLKIRSDSKMIAVESNSIFISDIYKRILSELAKSKITCTPHISISKGINGKDNLIIATNDATIVQLLIRALT
;
A
#
# COMPACT_ATOMS: atom_id res chain seq x y z
N MET A 1 -14.87 9.35 -0.57
CA MET A 1 -14.42 8.05 -0.03
C MET A 1 -12.91 7.87 -0.14
N GLU A 2 -12.30 7.89 -1.33
CA GLU A 2 -10.81 7.83 -1.48
C GLU A 2 -10.05 8.78 -0.54
N LYS A 3 -10.55 10.01 -0.36
CA LYS A 3 -9.93 11.03 0.49
C LYS A 3 -9.95 10.71 1.99
N LEU A 4 -10.82 9.82 2.46
CA LEU A 4 -10.95 9.47 3.88
C LEU A 4 -9.97 8.35 4.25
N VAL A 5 -9.92 7.31 3.42
CA VAL A 5 -8.98 6.17 3.54
C VAL A 5 -7.53 6.66 3.52
N LEU A 6 -7.22 7.60 2.62
CA LEU A 6 -5.89 8.22 2.56
C LEU A 6 -5.52 8.96 3.85
N LYS A 7 -6.47 9.67 4.47
CA LYS A 7 -6.22 10.43 5.72
C LYS A 7 -6.03 9.54 6.95
N ILE A 8 -6.71 8.39 6.99
CA ILE A 8 -6.59 7.44 8.10
C ILE A 8 -5.24 6.73 8.03
N GLY A 9 -4.84 6.27 6.83
CA GLY A 9 -3.52 5.69 6.61
C GLY A 9 -2.36 6.64 6.95
N GLU A 10 -2.50 7.93 6.62
CA GLU A 10 -1.51 8.96 6.98
C GLU A 10 -1.35 9.11 8.51
N LYS A 11 -2.44 9.16 9.27
CA LYS A 11 -2.41 9.34 10.74
C LYS A 11 -1.85 8.14 11.50
N MET A 12 -2.09 6.92 11.01
CA MET A 12 -1.57 5.70 11.62
C MET A 12 -0.04 5.61 11.48
N LEU A 13 0.50 6.09 10.35
CA LEU A 13 1.93 6.10 10.09
C LEU A 13 2.70 7.12 10.95
N GLU A 14 2.07 8.27 11.25
CA GLU A 14 2.66 9.32 12.10
C GLU A 14 2.89 8.83 13.54
N LYS A 15 1.91 8.11 14.12
CA LYS A 15 1.96 7.64 15.52
C LYS A 15 3.09 6.65 15.83
N ALA A 16 3.61 5.95 14.83
CA ALA A 16 4.65 4.94 15.02
C ALA A 16 6.06 5.52 15.25
N THR A 17 6.23 6.85 15.21
CA THR A 17 7.54 7.48 15.03
C THR A 17 7.93 8.53 16.08
N GLU A 18 7.22 8.61 17.22
CA GLU A 18 7.59 9.47 18.33
C GLU A 18 8.66 8.84 19.24
N GLN A 19 9.95 9.14 19.02
CA GLN A 19 10.97 9.28 20.09
C GLN A 19 12.31 9.86 19.60
N ILE A 20 12.66 11.04 20.16
CA ILE A 20 14.01 11.63 20.41
C ILE A 20 14.73 12.43 19.28
N TYR A 21 14.60 13.75 19.39
CA TYR A 21 15.59 14.86 19.47
C TYR A 21 16.93 14.91 18.67
N ASP A 22 17.06 16.05 17.95
CA ASP A 22 18.12 17.09 17.91
C ASP A 22 19.47 17.00 17.15
N GLU A 23 19.73 18.16 16.50
CA GLU A 23 21.00 18.84 16.18
C GLU A 23 21.72 18.70 14.79
N VAL A 24 21.44 19.69 13.92
CA VAL A 24 22.39 20.64 13.26
C VAL A 24 23.26 20.27 12.02
N SER A 25 23.06 21.09 10.95
CA SER A 25 24.02 21.61 9.90
C SER A 25 24.44 20.80 8.65
N PRO A 26 24.96 21.44 7.57
CA PRO A 26 24.42 22.56 6.79
C PRO A 26 24.39 22.27 5.26
N ILE A 27 23.68 23.12 4.51
CA ILE A 27 23.16 22.94 3.14
C ILE A 27 24.24 22.77 2.03
N ILE A 28 25.53 22.99 2.30
CA ILE A 28 26.58 23.04 1.27
C ILE A 28 27.29 21.69 1.03
N LEU A 29 27.18 20.72 1.95
CA LEU A 29 27.81 19.38 1.80
C LEU A 29 26.96 18.36 1.01
N LYS A 30 25.69 18.67 0.71
CA LYS A 30 24.74 17.76 0.03
C LYS A 30 25.04 17.51 -1.46
N LYS A 31 25.85 18.35 -2.12
CA LYS A 31 26.22 18.16 -3.53
C LYS A 31 27.34 17.13 -3.76
N PHE A 32 28.21 16.90 -2.77
CA PHE A 32 29.36 16.00 -2.90
C PHE A 32 29.09 14.57 -2.41
N PHE A 33 28.02 14.36 -1.64
CA PHE A 33 27.52 13.03 -1.27
C PHE A 33 26.27 12.67 -2.09
N ARG A 34 26.40 12.56 -3.43
CA ARG A 34 25.57 11.62 -4.22
C ARG A 34 26.04 10.16 -3.96
N LYS A 35 26.36 9.84 -2.71
CA LYS A 35 26.66 8.48 -2.26
C LYS A 35 25.33 7.84 -1.90
N CYS A 36 25.11 6.69 -2.54
CA CYS A 36 23.94 5.83 -2.46
C CYS A 36 23.02 6.02 -1.26
N GLN A 37 21.80 6.41 -1.59
CA GLN A 37 20.75 6.69 -0.64
C GLN A 37 19.99 5.38 -0.40
N GLU A 38 19.86 5.00 0.87
CA GLU A 38 19.04 3.86 1.25
C GLU A 38 17.59 4.15 0.90
N ALA A 39 16.97 3.29 0.10
CA ALA A 39 15.58 3.37 -0.27
C ALA A 39 14.92 2.04 0.05
N TYR A 40 13.81 2.10 0.76
CA TYR A 40 13.08 0.94 1.24
C TYR A 40 11.77 0.87 0.47
N LEU A 41 11.49 -0.29 -0.12
CA LEU A 41 10.24 -0.55 -0.83
C LEU A 41 9.28 -1.31 0.07
N LYS A 42 8.04 -0.83 0.15
CA LYS A 42 6.92 -1.51 0.80
C LYS A 42 5.80 -1.64 -0.21
N PHE A 43 5.05 -2.72 -0.14
CA PHE A 43 3.91 -2.99 -1.01
C PHE A 43 2.69 -3.18 -0.11
N ALA A 44 1.54 -2.65 -0.50
CA ALA A 44 0.30 -2.80 0.26
C ALA A 44 -0.86 -3.11 -0.67
N LEU A 45 -1.69 -4.07 -0.28
CA LEU A 45 -3.03 -4.27 -0.83
C LEU A 45 -4.01 -3.85 0.25
N ILE A 46 -4.77 -2.80 -0.04
CA ILE A 46 -5.80 -2.26 0.84
C ILE A 46 -7.14 -2.54 0.19
N PHE A 47 -8.09 -3.10 0.91
CA PHE A 47 -9.43 -3.32 0.39
C PHE A 47 -10.48 -3.17 1.48
N ASP A 48 -11.68 -2.77 1.08
CA ASP A 48 -12.84 -2.71 1.95
C ASP A 48 -13.91 -3.72 1.51
N PHE A 49 -14.71 -4.17 2.47
CA PHE A 49 -15.80 -5.10 2.22
C PHE A 49 -17.00 -4.80 3.13
N TYR A 50 -18.18 -5.14 2.61
CA TYR A 50 -19.42 -5.08 3.36
C TYR A 50 -19.49 -6.26 4.32
N GLU A 51 -20.02 -5.99 5.52
CA GLU A 51 -20.26 -6.92 6.64
C GLU A 51 -19.23 -6.85 7.76
N PHE A 52 -19.76 -6.85 8.98
CA PHE A 52 -18.99 -7.12 10.19
C PHE A 52 -18.69 -8.62 10.22
N LEU A 53 -17.52 -8.97 9.70
CA LEU A 53 -16.98 -10.31 9.85
C LEU A 53 -16.14 -10.37 11.11
N LEU A 54 -16.18 -11.51 11.81
CA LEU A 54 -15.21 -11.76 12.86
C LEU A 54 -13.82 -11.68 12.24
N LEU A 55 -12.93 -10.90 12.86
CA LEU A 55 -11.54 -10.71 12.42
C LEU A 55 -10.87 -12.05 12.07
N GLU A 56 -11.10 -13.08 12.88
CA GLU A 56 -10.54 -14.41 12.70
C GLU A 56 -10.96 -15.07 11.37
N ASP A 57 -12.22 -14.91 10.95
CA ASP A 57 -12.73 -15.48 9.71
C ASP A 57 -12.14 -14.76 8.49
N ALA A 58 -12.10 -13.43 8.53
CA ALA A 58 -11.53 -12.61 7.47
C ALA A 58 -10.02 -12.88 7.32
N MET A 59 -9.30 -12.97 8.45
CA MET A 59 -7.89 -13.35 8.46
C MET A 59 -7.70 -14.77 7.93
N GLN A 60 -8.51 -15.76 8.33
CA GLN A 60 -8.38 -17.13 7.83
C GLN A 60 -8.55 -17.22 6.31
N LEU A 61 -9.50 -16.47 5.74
CA LEU A 61 -9.72 -16.45 4.30
C LEU A 61 -8.51 -15.87 3.56
N VAL A 62 -7.97 -14.75 4.05
CA VAL A 62 -6.73 -14.19 3.49
C VAL A 62 -5.57 -15.16 3.65
N GLU A 63 -5.38 -15.70 4.84
CA GLU A 63 -4.31 -16.64 5.15
C GLU A 63 -4.36 -17.89 4.27
N SER A 64 -5.57 -18.38 3.95
CA SER A 64 -5.76 -19.49 3.03
C SER A 64 -5.29 -19.18 1.61
N CYS A 65 -5.47 -17.94 1.14
CA CYS A 65 -4.95 -17.49 -0.15
C CYS A 65 -3.41 -17.40 -0.13
N LEU A 66 -2.82 -17.04 1.01
CA LEU A 66 -1.36 -16.92 1.13
C LEU A 66 -0.62 -18.27 1.18
N MET A 67 -1.32 -19.36 1.50
CA MET A 67 -0.72 -20.66 1.83
C MET A 67 0.28 -21.18 0.78
N GLU A 68 0.01 -21.01 -0.51
CA GLU A 68 0.89 -21.51 -1.57
C GLU A 68 2.22 -20.74 -1.69
N TYR A 69 2.29 -19.54 -1.11
CA TYR A 69 3.48 -18.69 -1.11
C TYR A 69 4.25 -18.74 0.20
N LYS A 70 3.69 -19.35 1.26
CA LYS A 70 4.30 -19.36 2.58
C LYS A 70 5.58 -20.20 2.61
N VAL A 71 6.63 -19.60 3.14
CA VAL A 71 7.87 -20.29 3.54
C VAL A 71 7.82 -20.61 5.04
N ASP A 72 7.31 -19.67 5.83
CA ASP A 72 7.10 -19.80 7.27
C ASP A 72 5.86 -18.99 7.69
N ALA A 73 5.66 -18.82 9.00
CA ALA A 73 4.46 -18.18 9.55
C ALA A 73 4.28 -16.71 9.14
N SER A 74 5.34 -16.00 8.76
CA SER A 74 5.29 -14.57 8.45
C SER A 74 6.03 -14.19 7.16
N THR A 75 6.52 -15.18 6.40
CA THR A 75 7.28 -14.97 5.16
C THR A 75 6.59 -15.62 3.97
N LEU A 76 6.40 -14.83 2.92
CA LEU A 76 5.98 -15.27 1.58
C LEU A 76 7.17 -15.26 0.62
N GLN A 77 7.18 -16.16 -0.35
CA GLN A 77 8.20 -16.21 -1.40
C GLN A 77 7.59 -16.21 -2.79
N ILE A 78 8.15 -15.36 -3.67
CA ILE A 78 7.81 -15.33 -5.09
C ILE A 78 9.05 -14.98 -5.91
N ASN A 79 9.25 -15.66 -7.05
CA ASN A 79 10.41 -15.45 -7.94
C ASN A 79 11.79 -15.50 -7.24
N GLY A 80 11.90 -16.29 -6.16
CA GLY A 80 13.11 -16.39 -5.33
C GLY A 80 13.39 -15.17 -4.44
N LEU A 81 12.40 -14.31 -4.21
CA LEU A 81 12.45 -13.20 -3.25
C LEU A 81 11.51 -13.49 -2.09
N GLU A 82 11.99 -13.21 -0.87
CA GLU A 82 11.21 -13.37 0.37
C GLU A 82 10.66 -12.01 0.83
N PHE A 83 9.39 -12.01 1.23
CA PHE A 83 8.66 -10.88 1.76
C PHE A 83 8.10 -11.26 3.13
N ILE A 84 8.40 -10.45 4.15
CA ILE A 84 7.67 -10.49 5.41
C ILE A 84 6.31 -9.85 5.15
N TYR A 85 5.22 -10.46 5.62
CA TYR A 85 3.89 -9.90 5.46
C TYR A 85 3.22 -9.60 6.80
N PHE A 86 2.32 -8.61 6.78
CA PHE A 86 1.48 -8.23 7.91
C PHE A 86 0.05 -8.03 7.41
N ILE A 87 -0.92 -8.40 8.24
CA ILE A 87 -2.34 -8.16 7.97
C ILE A 87 -2.86 -7.26 9.09
N ASN A 88 -3.41 -6.10 8.71
CA ASN A 88 -4.11 -5.21 9.61
C ASN A 88 -5.60 -5.20 9.25
N TYR A 89 -6.44 -4.95 10.26
CA TYR A 89 -7.89 -4.89 10.12
C TYR A 89 -8.45 -3.78 10.99
N GLU A 90 -9.36 -3.00 10.43
CA GLU A 90 -10.06 -1.92 11.10
C GLU A 90 -11.54 -1.97 10.74
N VAL A 91 -12.42 -1.69 11.71
CA VAL A 91 -13.87 -1.57 11.50
C VAL A 91 -14.23 -0.10 11.60
N GLU A 92 -14.88 0.43 10.57
CA GLU A 92 -15.43 1.78 10.60
C GLU A 92 -16.94 1.68 10.92
N GLU A 93 -17.31 2.16 12.11
CA GLU A 93 -18.68 2.06 12.64
C GLU A 93 -19.65 3.13 12.08
N ASP A 94 -19.13 4.19 11.43
CA ASP A 94 -19.91 5.36 10.99
C ASP A 94 -20.09 5.45 9.45
N TYR A 95 -20.15 4.31 8.76
CA TYR A 95 -20.29 4.31 7.30
C TYR A 95 -21.76 4.25 6.83
N LEU A 96 -22.20 5.28 6.09
CA LEU A 96 -23.46 5.29 5.34
C LEU A 96 -23.16 5.05 3.84
N PRO A 97 -23.62 3.94 3.24
CA PRO A 97 -23.45 3.71 1.80
C PRO A 97 -24.18 4.80 0.99
N PRO A 98 -23.56 5.33 -0.09
CA PRO A 98 -24.08 6.49 -0.81
C PRO A 98 -25.34 6.23 -1.66
N ASP A 99 -25.80 4.99 -1.78
CA ASP A 99 -26.83 4.58 -2.75
C ASP A 99 -28.08 3.93 -2.13
N ILE A 100 -28.37 4.16 -0.85
CA ILE A 100 -29.66 3.76 -0.26
C ILE A 100 -30.61 4.96 -0.31
N ASP A 101 -31.51 4.99 -1.30
CA ASP A 101 -32.71 5.82 -1.24
C ASP A 101 -33.55 5.34 -0.04
N ILE A 102 -33.45 6.05 1.08
CA ILE A 102 -34.22 5.76 2.30
C ILE A 102 -35.68 6.16 2.02
N ILE A 103 -36.47 5.23 1.50
CA ILE A 103 -37.93 5.30 1.57
C ILE A 103 -38.32 4.80 2.96
N CYS A 104 -38.34 5.70 3.94
CA CYS A 104 -38.93 5.43 5.25
C CYS A 104 -40.46 5.47 5.13
N GLU A 105 -41.10 4.32 4.94
CA GLU A 105 -42.48 4.15 5.40
C GLU A 105 -42.46 3.83 6.89
N GLU A 106 -43.29 4.53 7.65
CA GLU A 106 -43.35 4.48 9.10
C GLU A 106 -43.67 3.07 9.60
N SER A 107 -42.97 2.67 10.67
CA SER A 107 -43.08 1.42 11.44
C SER A 107 -42.15 0.26 11.01
N GLU A 108 -41.26 -0.09 11.93
CA GLU A 108 -40.48 -1.33 11.99
C GLU A 108 -39.43 -1.56 10.88
N CYS A 109 -38.30 -0.84 10.95
CA CYS A 109 -36.97 -1.42 10.70
C CYS A 109 -35.89 -0.43 11.15
N VAL A 110 -35.10 -0.79 12.15
CA VAL A 110 -33.81 -0.14 12.40
C VAL A 110 -32.99 -0.33 11.12
N PRO A 111 -32.51 0.72 10.44
CA PRO A 111 -31.63 0.51 9.29
C PRO A 111 -30.40 -0.20 9.84
N SER A 112 -30.08 -1.39 9.34
CA SER A 112 -28.81 -2.04 9.64
C SER A 112 -27.70 -1.04 9.32
N LEU A 113 -27.05 -0.50 10.36
CA LEU A 113 -25.85 0.31 10.23
C LEU A 113 -24.86 -0.53 9.39
N GLY A 114 -24.58 -0.07 8.17
CA GLY A 114 -23.72 -0.80 7.25
C GLY A 114 -22.27 -0.62 7.66
N TYR A 115 -21.75 -1.51 8.51
CA TYR A 115 -20.32 -1.50 8.85
C TYR A 115 -19.46 -1.70 7.61
N VAL A 116 -18.39 -0.90 7.49
CA VAL A 116 -17.33 -1.14 6.52
C VAL A 116 -16.11 -1.67 7.26
N SER A 117 -15.69 -2.85 6.84
CA SER A 117 -14.43 -3.44 7.28
C SER A 117 -13.33 -3.07 6.31
N LEU A 118 -12.20 -2.57 6.82
CA LEU A 118 -10.99 -2.29 6.07
C LEU A 118 -9.94 -3.36 6.40
N MET A 119 -9.28 -3.87 5.36
CA MET A 119 -8.16 -4.79 5.52
C MET A 119 -6.96 -4.31 4.71
N GLU A 120 -5.78 -4.38 5.33
CA GLU A 120 -4.51 -4.04 4.73
C GLU A 120 -3.58 -5.25 4.81
N ILE A 121 -3.04 -5.67 3.67
CA ILE A 121 -1.97 -6.66 3.58
C ILE A 121 -0.71 -5.92 3.15
N MET A 122 0.24 -5.78 4.07
CA MET A 122 1.55 -5.20 3.79
C MET A 122 2.58 -6.28 3.48
N LEU A 123 3.43 -6.03 2.48
CA LEU A 123 4.57 -6.86 2.12
C LEU A 123 5.86 -6.02 2.21
N LEU A 124 6.81 -6.50 3.00
CA LEU A 124 8.12 -5.93 3.18
C LEU A 124 9.19 -6.91 2.68
N PRO A 125 10.08 -6.53 1.74
CA PRO A 125 11.18 -7.39 1.35
C PRO A 125 12.01 -7.78 2.59
N LYS A 126 12.22 -9.08 2.84
CA LYS A 126 12.95 -9.58 4.04
C LYS A 126 14.39 -9.10 4.07
N ASN A 127 14.97 -8.90 2.89
CA ASN A 127 16.29 -8.29 2.69
C ASN A 127 16.22 -6.75 2.69
N GLY A 128 15.19 -6.15 3.29
CA GLY A 128 14.76 -4.76 3.16
C GLY A 128 15.77 -3.68 3.52
N LYS A 129 17.01 -4.00 3.87
CA LYS A 129 18.12 -3.04 4.03
C LYS A 129 19.05 -2.95 2.81
N LYS A 130 18.68 -3.53 1.67
CA LYS A 130 19.54 -3.52 0.49
C LYS A 130 19.42 -2.18 -0.22
N ARG A 131 20.53 -1.44 -0.21
CA ARG A 131 20.86 -0.37 -1.14
C ARG A 131 20.31 -0.72 -2.53
N ILE A 132 19.69 0.25 -3.22
CA ILE A 132 19.40 0.12 -4.65
C ILE A 132 20.77 -0.01 -5.36
N GLU A 133 21.21 -1.24 -5.58
CA GLU A 133 22.56 -1.55 -6.08
C GLU A 133 22.57 -1.72 -7.60
N SER A 134 21.46 -2.12 -8.21
CA SER A 134 21.32 -2.25 -9.65
C SER A 134 19.87 -2.13 -10.13
N ARG A 135 19.70 -1.65 -11.37
CA ARG A 135 18.40 -1.56 -12.06
C ARG A 135 17.67 -2.90 -12.08
N GLU A 136 18.38 -3.98 -12.39
CA GLU A 136 17.82 -5.33 -12.50
C GLU A 136 17.24 -5.83 -11.16
N GLN A 137 17.92 -5.54 -10.05
CA GLN A 137 17.41 -5.91 -8.72
C GLN A 137 16.16 -5.11 -8.33
N VAL A 138 16.11 -3.81 -8.61
CA VAL A 138 14.93 -2.96 -8.35
C VAL A 138 13.74 -3.41 -9.18
N GLU A 139 13.97 -3.64 -10.48
CA GLU A 139 12.95 -4.11 -11.40
C GLU A 139 12.40 -5.47 -10.96
N LYS A 140 13.28 -6.44 -10.66
CA LYS A 140 12.87 -7.76 -10.16
C LYS A 140 12.06 -7.64 -8.87
N LEU A 141 12.48 -6.77 -7.95
CA LEU A 141 11.80 -6.56 -6.67
C LEU A 141 10.41 -5.98 -6.84
N ILE A 142 10.28 -4.89 -7.62
CA ILE A 142 9.00 -4.22 -7.87
C ILE A 142 8.04 -5.16 -8.60
N ILE A 143 8.48 -5.82 -9.67
CA ILE A 143 7.65 -6.76 -10.44
C ILE A 143 7.17 -7.91 -9.55
N SER A 144 8.06 -8.44 -8.70
CA SER A 144 7.71 -9.56 -7.81
C SER A 144 6.73 -9.14 -6.73
N GLY A 145 6.90 -7.96 -6.12
CA GLY A 145 5.96 -7.43 -5.12
C GLY A 145 4.58 -7.16 -5.71
N VAL A 146 4.49 -6.48 -6.87
CA VAL A 146 3.22 -6.23 -7.57
C VAL A 146 2.54 -7.54 -7.97
N LYS A 147 3.29 -8.50 -8.53
CA LYS A 147 2.75 -9.82 -8.90
C LYS A 147 2.16 -10.55 -7.69
N LEU A 148 2.80 -10.44 -6.52
CA LEU A 148 2.28 -11.04 -5.30
C LEU A 148 0.96 -10.38 -4.87
N LEU A 149 0.89 -9.04 -4.86
CA LEU A 149 -0.37 -8.32 -4.59
C LEU A 149 -1.49 -8.71 -5.56
N ASP A 150 -1.18 -8.78 -6.86
CA ASP A 150 -2.13 -9.18 -7.90
C ASP A 150 -2.64 -10.60 -7.67
N THR A 151 -1.76 -11.51 -7.28
CA THR A 151 -2.13 -12.91 -7.11
C THR A 151 -3.00 -13.11 -5.88
N ILE A 152 -2.63 -12.50 -4.75
CA ILE A 152 -3.43 -12.47 -3.52
C ILE A 152 -4.82 -11.94 -3.84
N PHE A 153 -4.90 -10.78 -4.50
CA PHE A 153 -6.17 -10.16 -4.82
C PHE A 153 -7.04 -11.03 -5.76
N ASN A 154 -6.43 -11.61 -6.78
CA ASN A 154 -7.13 -12.48 -7.71
C ASN A 154 -7.65 -13.77 -7.04
N GLN A 155 -6.96 -14.29 -6.03
CA GLN A 155 -7.44 -15.43 -5.25
C GLN A 155 -8.61 -15.07 -4.36
N LEU A 156 -8.52 -13.94 -3.65
CA LEU A 156 -9.63 -13.43 -2.83
C LEU A 156 -10.92 -13.25 -3.66
N LYS A 157 -10.80 -12.81 -4.91
CA LYS A 157 -11.95 -12.67 -5.83
C LYS A 157 -12.45 -13.99 -6.42
N LYS A 158 -11.59 -14.98 -6.61
CA LYS A 158 -11.94 -16.24 -7.29
C LYS A 158 -12.44 -17.32 -6.34
N ASP A 159 -11.97 -17.33 -5.10
CA ASP A 159 -12.41 -18.30 -4.11
C ASP A 159 -13.88 -18.03 -3.77
N GLU A 160 -14.76 -19.00 -4.03
CA GLU A 160 -16.20 -18.82 -3.84
C GLU A 160 -16.53 -18.47 -2.39
N LYS A 161 -15.90 -19.16 -1.43
CA LYS A 161 -16.11 -18.89 0.00
C LYS A 161 -15.71 -17.45 0.34
N THR A 162 -14.54 -17.02 -0.12
CA THR A 162 -14.06 -15.66 0.09
C THR A 162 -14.94 -14.63 -0.60
N ASN A 163 -15.33 -14.84 -1.85
CA ASN A 163 -16.14 -13.87 -2.61
C ASN A 163 -17.56 -13.69 -2.03
N HIS A 164 -18.14 -14.75 -1.47
CA HIS A 164 -19.45 -14.66 -0.82
C HIS A 164 -19.38 -14.01 0.56
N THR A 165 -18.25 -14.20 1.26
CA THR A 165 -18.02 -13.71 2.63
C THR A 165 -17.38 -12.33 2.63
N LEU A 166 -16.16 -12.19 2.10
CA LEU A 166 -15.51 -10.91 1.83
C LEU A 166 -16.12 -10.32 0.55
N LYS A 167 -17.27 -9.65 0.70
CA LYS A 167 -17.91 -8.86 -0.36
C LYS A 167 -17.09 -7.61 -0.67
N ILE A 168 -15.92 -7.80 -1.27
CA ILE A 168 -14.94 -6.75 -1.57
C ILE A 168 -15.59 -5.70 -2.47
N ARG A 169 -15.62 -4.46 -2.00
CA ARG A 169 -16.22 -3.33 -2.70
C ARG A 169 -15.17 -2.56 -3.50
N SER A 170 -14.05 -2.26 -2.88
CA SER A 170 -12.96 -1.54 -3.51
C SER A 170 -11.61 -2.07 -3.06
N ASP A 171 -10.62 -1.87 -3.91
CA ASP A 171 -9.24 -2.27 -3.67
C ASP A 171 -8.28 -1.21 -4.18
N SER A 172 -7.11 -1.15 -3.55
CA SER A 172 -6.01 -0.31 -3.97
C SER A 172 -4.69 -1.02 -3.72
N LYS A 173 -3.85 -1.06 -4.74
CA LYS A 173 -2.49 -1.60 -4.66
C LYS A 173 -1.53 -0.45 -4.61
N MET A 174 -0.71 -0.38 -3.58
CA MET A 174 0.22 0.72 -3.37
C MET A 174 1.66 0.24 -3.26
N ILE A 175 2.57 1.08 -3.73
CA ILE A 175 3.99 0.98 -3.46
C ILE A 175 4.41 2.22 -2.69
N ALA A 176 5.07 2.02 -1.57
CA ALA A 176 5.74 3.08 -0.83
C ALA A 176 7.25 2.98 -1.02
N VAL A 177 7.88 4.09 -1.41
CA VAL A 177 9.33 4.26 -1.41
C VAL A 177 9.68 5.14 -0.22
N GLU A 178 10.35 4.58 0.78
CA GLU A 178 10.83 5.32 1.95
C GLU A 178 12.31 5.66 1.75
N SER A 179 12.67 6.93 1.83
CA SER A 179 14.06 7.38 1.76
C SER A 179 14.20 8.81 2.28
N ASN A 180 15.39 9.40 2.23
CA ASN A 180 15.57 10.81 2.60
C ASN A 180 14.76 11.76 1.68
N SER A 181 14.36 12.90 2.21
CA SER A 181 13.51 13.88 1.52
C SER A 181 14.04 14.35 0.16
N ILE A 182 15.36 14.41 -0.03
CA ILE A 182 15.95 14.85 -1.29
C ILE A 182 15.72 13.80 -2.36
N PHE A 183 15.99 12.54 -2.04
CA PHE A 183 15.75 11.43 -2.95
C PHE A 183 14.27 11.33 -3.34
N ILE A 184 13.38 11.43 -2.36
CA ILE A 184 11.94 11.39 -2.57
C ILE A 184 11.47 12.55 -3.45
N SER A 185 11.95 13.77 -3.21
CA SER A 185 11.63 14.93 -4.05
C SER A 185 12.13 14.76 -5.48
N ASP A 186 13.33 14.20 -5.67
CA ASP A 186 13.91 13.95 -6.98
C ASP A 186 13.13 12.89 -7.76
N ILE A 187 12.77 11.77 -7.13
CA ILE A 187 11.93 10.74 -7.75
C ILE A 187 10.57 11.31 -8.10
N TYR A 188 9.91 12.01 -7.16
CA TYR A 188 8.60 12.60 -7.39
C TYR A 188 8.59 13.52 -8.62
N LYS A 189 9.60 14.39 -8.76
CA LYS A 189 9.74 15.26 -9.95
C LYS A 189 9.97 14.47 -11.23
N ARG A 190 10.78 13.42 -11.20
CA ARG A 190 10.99 12.52 -12.36
C ARG A 190 9.69 11.86 -12.78
N ILE A 191 8.94 11.34 -11.82
CA ILE A 191 7.64 10.71 -12.04
C ILE A 191 6.67 11.71 -12.70
N LEU A 192 6.51 12.90 -12.12
CA LEU A 192 5.64 13.94 -12.70
C LEU A 192 6.06 14.34 -14.11
N SER A 193 7.36 14.45 -14.38
CA SER A 193 7.87 14.79 -15.71
C SER A 193 7.57 13.70 -16.75
N GLU A 194 7.70 12.44 -16.38
CA GLU A 194 7.38 11.31 -17.25
C GLU A 194 5.86 11.18 -17.44
N LEU A 195 5.07 11.37 -16.38
CA LEU A 195 3.61 11.40 -16.45
C LEU A 195 3.11 12.44 -17.47
N ALA A 196 3.68 13.64 -17.43
CA ALA A 196 3.35 14.72 -18.36
C ALA A 196 3.66 14.41 -19.83
N LYS A 197 4.64 13.53 -20.10
CA LYS A 197 5.00 13.08 -21.45
C LYS A 197 4.19 11.87 -21.90
N SER A 198 3.72 11.06 -20.96
CA SER A 198 2.99 9.83 -21.23
C SER A 198 1.50 10.10 -21.47
N LYS A 199 0.91 9.40 -22.44
CA LYS A 199 -0.55 9.41 -22.67
C LYS A 199 -1.23 8.43 -21.72
N ILE A 200 -1.16 8.69 -20.41
CA ILE A 200 -1.85 7.86 -19.43
C ILE A 200 -3.29 8.34 -19.32
N THR A 201 -4.23 7.39 -19.32
CA THR A 201 -5.68 7.63 -19.30
C THR A 201 -6.20 7.99 -17.91
N CYS A 202 -5.50 7.60 -16.84
CA CYS A 202 -5.83 7.93 -15.46
C CYS A 202 -4.59 8.35 -14.67
N THR A 203 -4.57 9.57 -14.14
CA THR A 203 -3.46 10.05 -13.31
C THR A 203 -3.41 9.24 -12.02
N PRO A 204 -2.29 8.54 -11.70
CA PRO A 204 -2.19 7.79 -10.46
C PRO A 204 -2.28 8.71 -9.25
N HIS A 205 -2.84 8.19 -8.15
CA HIS A 205 -2.65 8.82 -6.86
C HIS A 205 -1.18 8.73 -6.46
N ILE A 206 -0.55 9.89 -6.25
CA ILE A 206 0.82 10.01 -5.78
C ILE A 206 0.84 11.03 -4.66
N SER A 207 1.38 10.64 -3.50
CA SER A 207 1.54 11.53 -2.36
C SER A 207 2.94 11.38 -1.77
N ILE A 208 3.39 12.45 -1.13
CA ILE A 208 4.58 12.42 -0.27
C ILE A 208 4.07 12.58 1.16
N SER A 209 4.26 11.54 1.96
CA SER A 209 4.08 11.61 3.41
C SER A 209 5.44 11.90 4.05
N LYS A 210 5.51 12.97 4.86
CA LYS A 210 6.72 13.30 5.60
C LYS A 210 6.84 12.33 6.77
N GLY A 211 7.91 11.56 6.81
CA GLY A 211 8.18 10.72 7.97
C GLY A 211 8.95 11.48 9.04
N ILE A 212 8.81 11.03 10.28
CA ILE A 212 9.36 11.73 11.45
C ILE A 212 10.86 11.43 11.64
N ASN A 213 11.40 10.39 10.99
CA ASN A 213 12.82 9.96 11.08
C ASN A 213 13.74 10.59 10.02
N GLY A 214 13.37 11.73 9.44
CA GLY A 214 14.10 12.35 8.32
C GLY A 214 14.06 11.51 7.02
N LYS A 215 13.17 10.52 6.97
CA LYS A 215 12.83 9.75 5.78
C LYS A 215 11.40 10.08 5.38
N ASP A 216 11.23 10.55 4.17
CA ASP A 216 9.92 10.74 3.56
C ASP A 216 9.48 9.46 2.85
N ASN A 217 8.17 9.29 2.70
CA ASN A 217 7.55 8.21 1.96
C ASN A 217 6.92 8.78 0.70
N LEU A 218 7.33 8.28 -0.46
CA LEU A 218 6.60 8.46 -1.71
C LEU A 218 5.63 7.30 -1.85
N ILE A 219 4.34 7.59 -1.81
CA ILE A 219 3.27 6.59 -1.92
C ILE A 219 2.64 6.73 -3.30
N ILE A 220 2.53 5.61 -4.01
CA ILE A 220 2.02 5.57 -5.39
C ILE A 220 1.01 4.43 -5.49
N ALA A 221 -0.20 4.75 -5.96
CA ALA A 221 -1.17 3.75 -6.37
C ALA A 221 -0.76 3.11 -7.70
N THR A 222 -0.82 1.79 -7.79
CA THR A 222 -0.26 0.96 -8.87
C THR A 222 -1.32 0.13 -9.59
N ASN A 223 -2.46 0.77 -9.87
CA ASN A 223 -3.60 0.11 -10.50
C ASN A 223 -3.39 -0.15 -12.01
N ASP A 224 -2.30 0.37 -12.60
CA ASP A 224 -1.92 0.19 -14.00
C ASP A 224 -0.43 -0.19 -14.10
N ALA A 225 -0.12 -1.18 -14.94
CA ALA A 225 1.23 -1.60 -15.26
C ALA A 225 2.11 -0.46 -15.82
N THR A 226 1.52 0.55 -16.48
CA THR A 226 2.25 1.73 -16.95
C THR A 226 2.86 2.54 -15.79
N ILE A 227 2.15 2.63 -14.66
CA ILE A 227 2.62 3.33 -13.45
C ILE A 227 3.79 2.56 -12.83
N VAL A 228 3.70 1.23 -12.79
CA VAL A 228 4.78 0.36 -12.29
C VAL A 228 6.05 0.55 -13.12
N GLN A 229 5.92 0.55 -14.45
CA GLN A 229 7.04 0.79 -15.37
C GLN A 229 7.65 2.19 -15.19
N LEU A 230 6.81 3.20 -14.97
CA LEU A 230 7.26 4.56 -14.73
C LEU A 230 8.02 4.67 -13.40
N LEU A 231 7.55 4.02 -12.34
CA LEU A 231 8.26 3.95 -11.07
C LEU A 231 9.63 3.28 -11.20
N ILE A 232 9.71 2.15 -11.90
CA ILE A 232 10.98 1.46 -12.19
C ILE A 232 11.95 2.43 -12.86
N ARG A 233 11.52 3.11 -13.94
CA ARG A 233 12.36 4.09 -14.66
C ARG A 233 12.78 5.27 -13.79
N ALA A 234 11.94 5.72 -12.86
CA ALA A 234 12.28 6.84 -11.99
C ALA A 234 13.36 6.46 -10.94
N LEU A 235 13.35 5.21 -10.50
CA LEU A 235 14.26 4.65 -9.49
C LEU A 235 15.61 4.18 -10.04
N THR A 236 15.76 4.04 -11.36
CA THR A 236 16.95 3.46 -12.02
C THR A 236 17.58 4.45 -12.98
#